data_AF-A0A1X2GJZ2-F1
#
_entry.id   AF-A0A1X2GJZ2-F1
#
_cell.length_a   1.000
_cell.length_b   1.000
_cell.length_c   1.000
_cell.angle_alpha   90.00
_cell.angle_beta   90.00
_cell.angle_gamma   90.00
#
_symmetry.space_group_name_H-M   'P 1'
#
loop_
_entity.id
_entity.type
_entity.pdbx_description
1 polymer ?
#
loop_
_entity_poly.entity_id
_entity_poly.type
_entity_poly.pdbx_seq_one_letter_code
_entity_poly.pdbx_strand_id
1 'polypeptide(L)'
;MATTNYFKRTQSDHWNVEDALESICATKQHYKIDSLLVSLKSELMKLDKDNHPSARIARQWIQDWKNVAAKSKKWFDTKHDICPQQKNRHIASTSVAQINNGPGQTVHQSNYITEINNKRKATDSNTDNDTNVQVKRGKKTFDFLPTSLCPSVSTNKSRVHDDDRSVLNAIFVIKIDDKKYPGTPMEINESYEENMNDQAALKCLKLYPDAMEFLKSALGQNLAELPRWLWNHGYDTDDKDTNTVNQLTRLILTDFSANCEKPLFPGTTNERTPFAEYVIPVFKYFCATTKLITFAWCEKGLGSQNALAICTGNSGNRRLLDGVGIATMDASERALIESSGEVDSEHTLEDTLKIMECGQIALMAEMNDYRQAAYDTFLERKVIGIQYIRNKLTLVSISILPSGKWACISERSAIVPRNWVDRFHWLQTMELLVRFKDLLEHQDVVTEKLKKQHTGWVSVPFESTIRAKLLM
;
A
#
# COMPACT_ATOMS: atom_id res chain seq x y z
N MET A 1 11.98 4.92 28.55
CA MET A 1 11.24 6.14 28.17
C MET A 1 11.13 6.14 26.66
N ALA A 2 9.93 6.08 26.09
CA ALA A 2 9.76 6.12 24.63
C ALA A 2 10.11 7.53 24.13
N THR A 3 11.19 7.63 23.35
CA THR A 3 11.69 8.85 22.70
C THR A 3 10.79 9.20 21.51
N THR A 4 10.48 10.47 21.37
CA THR A 4 9.57 11.01 20.38
C THR A 4 10.40 11.44 19.19
N ASN A 5 10.53 10.64 18.15
CA ASN A 5 11.45 10.93 17.03
C ASN A 5 11.00 12.10 16.12
N TYR A 6 10.27 13.10 16.63
CA TYR A 6 9.71 14.22 15.86
C TYR A 6 10.78 14.91 15.01
N PHE A 7 11.84 15.43 15.62
CA PHE A 7 12.90 16.17 14.91
C PHE A 7 13.72 15.30 13.96
N LYS A 8 13.68 13.96 14.10
CA LYS A 8 14.30 13.02 13.16
C LYS A 8 13.43 12.76 11.94
N ARG A 9 12.11 12.89 12.08
CA ARG A 9 11.11 12.61 11.03
C ARG A 9 10.72 13.85 10.23
N THR A 10 10.92 15.05 10.79
CA THR A 10 10.57 16.31 10.13
C THR A 10 11.81 17.02 9.59
N GLN A 11 11.68 17.65 8.43
CA GLN A 11 12.74 18.49 7.86
C GLN A 11 12.98 19.71 8.76
N SER A 12 14.23 20.13 8.88
CA SER A 12 14.66 21.12 9.89
C SER A 12 14.14 22.55 9.70
N ASP A 13 13.70 22.88 8.49
CA ASP A 13 12.96 24.09 8.13
C ASP A 13 11.50 24.08 8.63
N HIS A 14 10.96 22.90 8.94
CA HIS A 14 9.61 22.70 9.48
C HIS A 14 9.59 22.37 10.97
N TRP A 15 10.73 22.49 11.67
CA TRP A 15 10.76 22.21 13.10
C TRP A 15 9.93 23.23 13.89
N ASN A 16 9.00 22.71 14.68
CA ASN A 16 8.13 23.50 15.54
C ASN A 16 7.89 22.71 16.85
N VAL A 17 8.16 23.33 17.99
CA VAL A 17 7.99 22.69 19.30
C VAL A 17 6.51 22.51 19.65
N GLU A 18 5.62 23.37 19.14
CA GLU A 18 4.17 23.25 19.36
C GLU A 18 3.66 21.97 18.65
N ASP A 19 4.01 21.78 17.37
CA ASP A 19 3.66 20.58 16.61
C ASP A 19 4.29 19.31 17.22
N ALA A 20 5.52 19.42 17.71
CA ALA A 20 6.18 18.33 18.44
C ALA A 20 5.39 17.96 19.71
N LEU A 21 4.96 18.94 20.51
CA LEU A 21 4.15 18.70 21.72
C LEU A 21 2.80 18.06 21.37
N GLU A 22 2.14 18.49 20.29
CA GLU A 22 0.88 17.89 19.82
C GLU A 22 1.07 16.42 19.45
N SER A 23 2.11 16.10 18.69
CA SER A 23 2.45 14.73 18.31
C SER A 23 2.65 13.83 19.54
N ILE A 24 3.26 14.35 20.60
CA ILE A 24 3.46 13.60 21.85
C ILE A 24 2.16 13.45 22.63
N CYS A 25 1.35 14.50 22.71
CA CYS A 25 0.05 14.46 23.39
C CYS A 25 -0.97 13.56 22.68
N ALA A 26 -0.91 13.45 21.36
CA ALA A 26 -1.75 12.55 20.58
C ALA A 26 -1.49 11.07 20.90
N THR A 27 -0.25 10.72 21.24
CA THR A 27 0.15 9.33 21.50
C THR A 27 0.01 8.90 22.96
N LYS A 28 -0.13 9.83 23.91
CA LYS A 28 -0.17 9.48 25.33
C LYS A 28 -1.01 10.44 26.18
N GLN A 29 -1.84 9.87 27.08
CA GLN A 29 -2.57 10.63 28.09
C GLN A 29 -1.69 10.92 29.32
N HIS A 30 -1.75 12.17 29.81
CA HIS A 30 -1.20 12.67 31.09
C HIS A 30 0.34 12.83 31.20
N TYR A 31 0.87 13.92 30.63
CA TYR A 31 2.21 14.42 30.96
C TYR A 31 2.17 15.85 31.51
N LYS A 32 3.11 16.15 32.41
CA LYS A 32 3.43 17.53 32.78
C LYS A 32 4.25 18.15 31.66
N ILE A 33 3.85 19.34 31.18
CA ILE A 33 4.52 20.07 30.08
C ILE A 33 6.03 20.21 30.28
N ASP A 34 6.47 20.45 31.51
CA ASP A 34 7.89 20.58 31.84
C ASP A 34 8.69 19.29 31.52
N SER A 35 8.08 18.11 31.72
CA SER A 35 8.70 16.83 31.37
C SER A 35 8.80 16.62 29.86
N LEU A 36 7.83 17.12 29.10
CA LEU A 36 7.83 17.01 27.63
C LEU A 36 8.90 17.91 27.03
N LEU A 37 9.00 19.14 27.52
CA LEU A 37 10.03 20.09 27.09
C LEU A 37 11.44 19.57 27.39
N VAL A 38 11.66 18.92 28.54
CA VAL A 38 12.95 18.27 28.84
C VAL A 38 13.27 17.15 27.83
N SER A 39 12.27 16.35 27.44
CA SER A 39 12.45 15.28 26.44
C SER A 39 12.82 15.84 25.07
N LEU A 40 12.08 16.84 24.59
CA LEU A 40 12.34 17.49 23.29
C LEU A 40 13.72 18.15 23.25
N LYS A 41 14.14 18.81 24.33
CA LYS A 41 15.49 19.39 24.43
C LYS A 41 16.57 18.31 24.34
N SER A 42 16.35 17.16 25.00
CA SER A 42 17.29 16.03 24.98
C SER A 42 17.47 15.48 23.57
N GLU A 43 16.41 15.45 22.75
CA GLU A 43 16.48 15.00 21.37
C GLU A 43 17.26 15.95 20.47
N LEU A 44 17.03 17.26 20.60
CA LEU A 44 17.84 18.27 19.90
C LEU A 44 19.32 18.14 20.27
N MET A 45 19.63 17.90 21.55
CA MET A 45 21.01 17.67 22.00
C MET A 45 21.64 16.40 21.41
N LYS A 46 20.85 15.36 21.14
CA LYS A 46 21.34 14.15 20.45
C LYS A 46 21.64 14.46 18.98
N LEU A 47 20.73 15.17 18.30
CA LEU A 47 20.94 15.59 16.90
C LEU A 47 22.19 16.46 16.72
N ASP A 48 22.48 17.32 17.68
CA ASP A 48 23.71 18.12 17.68
C ASP A 48 24.98 17.26 17.82
N LYS A 49 24.95 16.25 18.70
CA LYS A 49 26.09 15.36 18.95
C LYS A 49 26.35 14.35 17.84
N ASP A 50 25.30 13.87 17.18
CA ASP A 50 25.37 12.78 16.21
C ASP A 50 25.86 13.21 14.80
N ASN A 51 26.39 14.44 14.65
CA ASN A 51 26.79 15.02 13.35
C ASN A 51 25.66 14.96 12.29
N HIS A 52 24.40 15.04 12.74
CA HIS A 52 23.23 15.00 11.87
C HIS A 52 23.28 16.15 10.84
N PRO A 53 22.74 15.99 9.61
CA PRO A 53 22.64 17.09 8.63
C PRO A 53 21.98 18.37 9.20
N SER A 54 21.11 18.20 10.21
CA SER A 54 20.41 19.28 10.90
C SER A 54 21.10 19.79 12.18
N ALA A 55 22.32 19.34 12.50
CA ALA A 55 23.01 19.68 13.75
C ALA A 55 23.17 21.20 13.95
N ARG A 56 23.45 21.94 12.87
CA ARG A 56 23.54 23.42 12.92
C ARG A 56 22.23 24.06 13.39
N ILE A 57 21.09 23.57 12.89
CA ILE A 57 19.77 24.08 13.25
C ILE A 57 19.42 23.66 14.68
N ALA A 58 19.73 22.42 15.07
CA ALA A 58 19.57 21.95 16.44
C ALA A 58 20.30 22.84 17.46
N ARG A 59 21.55 23.26 17.16
CA ARG A 59 22.29 24.21 18.02
C ARG A 59 21.57 25.53 18.18
N GLN A 60 21.02 26.09 17.10
CA GLN A 60 20.29 27.36 17.17
C GLN A 60 19.07 27.23 18.10
N TRP A 61 18.28 26.17 17.93
CA TRP A 61 17.14 25.88 18.81
C TRP A 61 17.55 25.65 20.27
N ILE A 62 18.70 25.01 20.52
CA ILE A 62 19.24 24.81 21.87
C ILE A 62 19.66 26.15 22.52
N GLN A 63 20.29 27.05 21.74
CA GLN A 63 20.69 28.38 22.21
C GLN A 63 19.46 29.22 22.59
N ASP A 64 18.40 29.17 21.78
CA ASP A 64 17.15 29.90 22.00
C ASP A 64 16.16 29.15 22.91
N TRP A 65 16.54 28.00 23.47
CA TRP A 65 15.62 27.08 24.12
C TRP A 65 14.84 27.70 25.29
N LYS A 66 15.44 28.63 26.04
CA LYS A 66 14.73 29.32 27.14
C LYS A 66 13.50 30.08 26.62
N ASN A 67 13.65 30.79 25.51
CA ASN A 67 12.57 31.58 24.91
C ASN A 67 11.53 30.64 24.27
N VAL A 68 12.01 29.62 23.55
CA VAL A 68 11.16 28.59 22.94
C VAL A 68 10.31 27.88 24.00
N ALA A 69 10.92 27.40 25.08
CA ALA A 69 10.23 26.70 26.16
C ALA A 69 9.19 27.59 26.86
N ALA A 70 9.50 28.86 27.11
CA ALA A 70 8.55 29.80 27.71
C ALA A 70 7.35 30.06 26.78
N LYS A 71 7.59 30.26 25.48
CA LYS A 71 6.54 30.45 24.47
C LYS A 71 5.65 29.21 24.37
N SER A 72 6.26 28.03 24.22
CA SER A 72 5.52 26.76 24.07
C SER A 72 4.75 26.39 25.34
N LYS A 73 5.26 26.71 26.53
CA LYS A 73 4.52 26.51 27.80
C LYS A 73 3.27 27.38 27.85
N LYS A 74 3.39 28.68 27.55
CA LYS A 74 2.24 29.59 27.48
C LYS A 74 1.19 29.14 26.47
N TRP A 75 1.65 28.71 25.29
CA TRP A 75 0.79 28.15 24.25
C TRP A 75 0.06 26.89 24.74
N PHE A 76 0.78 25.96 25.37
CA PHE A 76 0.24 24.70 25.87
C PHE A 76 -0.80 24.93 26.96
N ASP A 77 -0.50 25.81 27.93
CA ASP A 77 -1.43 26.19 28.99
C ASP A 77 -2.69 26.82 28.40
N THR A 78 -2.55 27.74 27.44
CA THR A 78 -3.70 28.38 26.76
C THR A 78 -4.59 27.38 26.01
N LYS A 79 -3.98 26.41 25.33
CA LYS A 79 -4.69 25.42 24.51
C LYS A 79 -5.38 24.35 25.38
N HIS A 80 -4.82 24.02 26.53
CA HIS A 80 -5.32 22.95 27.41
C HIS A 80 -6.10 23.44 28.64
N ASP A 81 -6.13 24.73 28.97
CA ASP A 81 -7.00 25.30 30.02
C ASP A 81 -8.47 25.49 29.59
N ILE A 82 -8.82 25.29 28.31
CA ILE A 82 -10.21 25.43 27.80
C ILE A 82 -11.04 24.15 28.05
N CYS A 83 -10.88 23.52 29.22
CA CYS A 83 -11.74 22.43 29.67
C CYS A 83 -12.61 22.92 30.85
N PRO A 84 -13.96 22.92 30.76
CA PRO A 84 -14.79 23.39 31.85
C PRO A 84 -14.62 22.48 33.07
N GLN A 85 -14.00 23.00 34.13
CA GLN A 85 -13.91 22.31 35.41
C GLN A 85 -15.32 22.05 35.97
N GLN A 86 -15.71 20.77 36.05
CA GLN A 86 -16.80 20.32 36.92
C GLN A 86 -16.45 20.68 38.37
N LYS A 87 -17.06 21.77 38.87
CA LYS A 87 -17.02 22.12 40.29
C LYS A 87 -17.81 21.09 41.09
N ASN A 88 -17.10 20.30 41.89
CA ASN A 88 -17.65 19.55 43.01
C ASN A 88 -18.41 20.51 43.94
N ARG A 89 -19.73 20.32 44.07
CA ARG A 89 -20.51 20.86 45.20
C ARG A 89 -20.60 19.77 46.27
N HIS A 90 -19.95 20.04 47.40
CA HIS A 90 -20.28 19.45 48.69
C HIS A 90 -21.74 19.79 49.04
N ILE A 91 -22.53 18.80 49.44
CA ILE A 91 -23.76 19.01 50.20
C ILE A 91 -23.58 18.37 51.57
N ALA A 92 -23.80 19.21 52.57
CA ALA A 92 -23.73 18.91 53.98
C ALA A 92 -24.86 17.98 54.44
N SER A 93 -24.51 17.16 55.43
CA SER A 93 -25.39 16.40 56.29
C SER A 93 -26.24 17.30 57.18
N THR A 94 -27.55 17.06 57.23
CA THR A 94 -28.38 17.45 58.38
C THR A 94 -29.43 16.37 58.63
N SER A 95 -29.46 15.95 59.88
CA SER A 95 -30.31 14.97 60.53
C SER A 95 -31.75 15.43 60.70
N VAL A 96 -32.72 14.54 60.50
CA VAL A 96 -33.96 14.48 61.29
C VAL A 96 -34.31 13.02 61.54
N ALA A 97 -34.65 12.72 62.79
CA ALA A 97 -34.97 11.41 63.30
C ALA A 97 -36.48 11.11 63.27
N GLN A 98 -36.77 9.80 63.22
CA GLN A 98 -37.75 9.07 64.05
C GLN A 98 -39.26 9.02 63.72
N ILE A 99 -39.71 7.75 63.59
CA ILE A 99 -40.91 7.08 64.18
C ILE A 99 -42.03 6.58 63.23
N ASN A 100 -42.11 5.24 63.18
CA ASN A 100 -43.23 4.28 63.20
C ASN A 100 -44.55 4.52 62.42
N ASN A 101 -44.89 3.58 61.53
CA ASN A 101 -45.87 2.48 61.70
C ASN A 101 -46.28 1.92 60.33
N GLY A 102 -46.37 0.58 60.20
CA GLY A 102 -47.09 -0.07 59.08
C GLY A 102 -48.61 -0.08 59.31
N PRO A 103 -49.40 -0.97 58.70
CA PRO A 103 -49.15 -1.81 57.51
C PRO A 103 -50.27 -1.68 56.44
N GLY A 104 -50.06 -2.28 55.26
CA GLY A 104 -51.16 -2.88 54.50
C GLY A 104 -51.54 -2.27 53.15
N GLN A 105 -51.63 -3.18 52.16
CA GLN A 105 -52.58 -3.21 51.03
C GLN A 105 -52.39 -2.18 49.90
N THR A 106 -51.78 -2.60 48.79
CA THR A 106 -52.40 -3.12 47.55
C THR A 106 -53.12 -2.08 46.67
N VAL A 107 -52.53 -1.92 45.47
CA VAL A 107 -53.18 -1.97 44.14
C VAL A 107 -53.78 -0.66 43.56
N HIS A 108 -53.49 -0.50 42.25
CA HIS A 108 -54.03 0.45 41.26
C HIS A 108 -53.51 1.91 41.36
N GLN A 109 -53.23 2.66 40.29
CA GLN A 109 -53.48 2.50 38.85
C GLN A 109 -52.67 3.58 38.08
N SER A 110 -52.69 3.45 36.75
CA SER A 110 -52.69 4.53 35.75
C SER A 110 -51.44 5.40 35.56
N ASN A 111 -50.74 5.10 34.47
CA ASN A 111 -50.48 5.99 33.33
C ASN A 111 -50.91 7.46 33.52
N TYR A 112 -49.94 8.37 33.51
CA TYR A 112 -50.11 9.66 32.87
C TYR A 112 -48.97 9.89 31.86
N ILE A 113 -49.41 10.06 30.62
CA ILE A 113 -48.67 10.55 29.47
C ILE A 113 -48.34 12.02 29.75
N THR A 114 -47.07 12.40 29.57
CA THR A 114 -46.71 13.79 29.30
C THR A 114 -45.84 13.81 28.05
N GLU A 115 -46.51 14.09 26.92
CA GLU A 115 -45.85 14.55 25.71
C GLU A 115 -45.18 15.90 25.99
N ILE A 116 -43.90 16.01 25.66
CA ILE A 116 -43.30 17.30 25.31
C ILE A 116 -42.62 17.13 23.96
N ASN A 117 -43.23 17.77 22.98
CA ASN A 117 -42.78 17.94 21.62
C ASN A 117 -41.55 18.85 21.49
N ASN A 118 -40.87 18.69 20.35
CA ASN A 118 -39.91 19.58 19.67
C ASN A 118 -38.42 19.33 19.99
N LYS A 119 -37.50 19.20 19.03
CA LYS A 119 -37.46 19.68 17.64
C LYS A 119 -36.42 18.85 16.87
N ARG A 120 -36.80 18.40 15.66
CA ARG A 120 -35.91 17.78 14.68
C ARG A 120 -34.82 18.77 14.25
N LYS A 121 -33.56 18.33 14.26
CA LYS A 121 -32.54 18.80 13.32
C LYS A 121 -32.25 17.61 12.40
N ALA A 122 -32.76 17.71 11.18
CA ALA A 122 -32.39 16.82 10.10
C ALA A 122 -30.95 17.18 9.70
N THR A 123 -30.02 16.28 9.98
CA THR A 123 -28.74 16.21 9.27
C THR A 123 -28.86 15.02 8.34
N ASP A 124 -28.77 15.31 7.04
CA ASP A 124 -28.79 14.31 5.98
C ASP A 124 -27.78 13.21 6.25
N SER A 125 -28.31 12.05 6.61
CA SER A 125 -27.63 10.79 6.73
C SER A 125 -27.61 10.13 5.35
N ASN A 126 -26.46 10.16 4.69
CA ASN A 126 -26.12 9.21 3.64
C ASN A 126 -24.62 8.92 3.70
N THR A 127 -24.22 8.27 4.80
CA THR A 127 -23.00 7.48 4.88
C THR A 127 -23.45 6.13 5.42
N ASP A 128 -23.33 5.09 4.60
CA ASP A 128 -23.69 3.72 4.97
C ASP A 128 -23.07 3.35 6.32
N ASN A 129 -23.93 2.80 7.18
CA ASN A 129 -23.65 2.48 8.57
C ASN A 129 -22.66 1.30 8.69
N ASP A 130 -21.39 1.63 8.92
CA ASP A 130 -20.38 0.74 9.51
C ASP A 130 -20.12 1.10 10.99
N THR A 131 -21.17 1.47 11.73
CA THR A 131 -21.01 1.78 13.15
C THR A 131 -20.93 0.48 13.95
N ASN A 132 -19.74 0.19 14.49
CA ASN A 132 -19.54 -0.88 15.47
C ASN A 132 -20.66 -0.89 16.51
N VAL A 133 -21.28 -2.05 16.73
CA VAL A 133 -22.30 -2.20 17.76
C VAL A 133 -21.60 -2.19 19.11
N GLN A 134 -21.69 -1.07 19.82
CA GLN A 134 -21.10 -0.94 21.14
C GLN A 134 -22.05 -1.47 22.21
N VAL A 135 -21.66 -2.52 22.92
CA VAL A 135 -22.38 -3.02 24.10
C VAL A 135 -21.63 -2.59 25.35
N LYS A 136 -22.29 -1.82 26.23
CA LYS A 136 -21.72 -1.42 27.52
C LYS A 136 -22.19 -2.39 28.61
N ARG A 137 -21.26 -2.93 29.41
CA ARG A 137 -21.56 -3.62 30.68
C ARG A 137 -20.72 -3.06 31.81
N GLY A 138 -21.38 -2.37 32.74
CA GLY A 138 -20.70 -1.62 33.80
C GLY A 138 -19.80 -0.54 33.21
N LYS A 139 -18.51 -0.56 33.57
CA LYS A 139 -17.48 0.38 33.05
C LYS A 139 -16.81 -0.08 31.75
N LYS A 140 -17.16 -1.26 31.22
CA LYS A 140 -16.55 -1.82 30.01
C LYS A 140 -17.44 -1.56 28.80
N THR A 141 -16.81 -1.14 27.71
CA THR A 141 -17.42 -1.08 26.37
C THR A 141 -16.86 -2.25 25.56
N PHE A 142 -17.74 -2.99 24.90
CA PHE A 142 -17.40 -4.05 23.97
C PHE A 142 -17.86 -3.61 22.60
N ASP A 143 -16.94 -3.54 21.65
CA ASP A 143 -17.24 -3.17 20.28
C ASP A 143 -17.41 -4.45 19.45
N PHE A 144 -18.60 -4.64 18.88
CA PHE A 144 -18.90 -5.73 17.97
C PHE A 144 -18.89 -5.18 16.54
N LEU A 145 -18.03 -5.75 15.71
CA LEU A 145 -18.01 -5.44 14.29
C LEU A 145 -19.26 -6.04 13.65
N PRO A 146 -19.97 -5.30 12.77
CA PRO A 146 -21.09 -5.86 12.04
C PRO A 146 -20.61 -7.03 11.15
N THR A 147 -21.53 -7.96 10.82
CA THR A 147 -21.25 -9.06 9.88
C THR A 147 -21.07 -8.59 8.44
N SER A 148 -21.50 -7.36 8.12
CA SER A 148 -20.96 -6.65 6.97
C SER A 148 -19.48 -6.45 7.27
N LEU A 149 -18.66 -7.38 6.78
CA LEU A 149 -17.23 -7.16 6.71
C LEU A 149 -17.06 -5.82 6.00
N CYS A 150 -16.76 -4.73 6.74
CA CYS A 150 -16.01 -3.62 6.16
C CYS A 150 -14.94 -4.33 5.33
N PRO A 151 -14.83 -4.08 4.01
CA PRO A 151 -13.89 -4.80 3.17
C PRO A 151 -12.58 -4.87 3.91
N SER A 152 -12.27 -6.05 4.46
CA SER A 152 -11.27 -6.13 5.53
C SER A 152 -10.00 -5.67 4.86
N VAL A 153 -9.47 -4.52 5.28
CA VAL A 153 -8.27 -3.95 4.69
C VAL A 153 -7.19 -4.98 4.96
N SER A 154 -6.93 -5.81 3.95
CA SER A 154 -6.03 -6.93 4.11
C SER A 154 -4.68 -6.32 4.43
N THR A 155 -4.16 -6.63 5.61
CA THR A 155 -2.86 -6.12 6.08
C THR A 155 -1.70 -6.61 5.19
N ASN A 156 -1.96 -7.57 4.29
CA ASN A 156 -1.02 -8.12 3.35
C ASN A 156 -1.27 -7.65 1.89
N LYS A 157 -2.01 -6.56 1.67
CA LYS A 157 -2.26 -5.97 0.33
C LYS A 157 -1.76 -4.54 0.26
N SER A 158 -1.42 -4.11 -0.96
CA SER A 158 -1.16 -2.70 -1.30
C SER A 158 -2.32 -1.83 -0.83
N ARG A 159 -1.99 -0.66 -0.27
CA ARG A 159 -2.99 0.27 0.24
C ARG A 159 -2.46 1.70 0.24
N VAL A 160 -3.38 2.64 0.20
CA VAL A 160 -3.11 4.08 0.27
C VAL A 160 -4.02 4.67 1.33
N HIS A 161 -3.48 5.54 2.20
CA HIS A 161 -4.29 6.18 3.24
C HIS A 161 -5.34 7.10 2.59
N ASP A 162 -6.50 7.27 3.22
CA ASP A 162 -7.57 8.10 2.66
C ASP A 162 -7.11 9.58 2.48
N ASP A 163 -6.22 10.06 3.35
CA ASP A 163 -5.61 11.40 3.23
C ASP A 163 -4.72 11.52 1.99
N ASP A 164 -3.79 10.57 1.76
CA ASP A 164 -2.93 10.56 0.58
C ASP A 164 -3.75 10.44 -0.70
N ARG A 165 -4.79 9.60 -0.68
CA ARG A 165 -5.73 9.44 -1.79
C ARG A 165 -6.46 10.76 -2.09
N SER A 166 -6.87 11.50 -1.07
CA SER A 166 -7.51 12.81 -1.23
C SER A 166 -6.57 13.81 -1.92
N VAL A 167 -5.30 13.86 -1.49
CA VAL A 167 -4.27 14.70 -2.12
C VAL A 167 -4.01 14.29 -3.57
N LEU A 168 -3.93 12.99 -3.83
CA LEU A 168 -3.62 12.45 -5.15
C LEU A 168 -4.79 12.45 -6.13
N ASN A 169 -6.04 12.60 -5.67
CA ASN A 169 -7.25 12.51 -6.51
C ASN A 169 -7.27 13.51 -7.69
N ALA A 170 -6.53 14.61 -7.57
CA ALA A 170 -6.37 15.57 -8.66
C ALA A 170 -5.65 14.96 -9.88
N ILE A 171 -4.72 14.04 -9.66
CA ILE A 171 -3.81 13.51 -10.69
C ILE A 171 -3.89 11.98 -10.86
N PHE A 172 -4.39 11.25 -9.87
CA PHE A 172 -4.49 9.79 -9.88
C PHE A 172 -5.93 9.32 -9.64
N VAL A 173 -6.28 8.23 -10.32
CA VAL A 173 -7.41 7.35 -10.03
C VAL A 173 -6.84 6.04 -9.48
N ILE A 174 -7.07 5.75 -8.20
CA ILE A 174 -6.48 4.59 -7.53
C ILE A 174 -7.57 3.56 -7.26
N LYS A 175 -7.42 2.32 -7.74
CA LYS A 175 -8.37 1.23 -7.48
C LYS A 175 -7.61 -0.08 -7.23
N ILE A 176 -7.24 -0.29 -5.97
CA ILE A 176 -6.38 -1.40 -5.52
C ILE A 176 -7.03 -2.30 -4.46
N ASP A 177 -8.25 -1.96 -4.03
CA ASP A 177 -9.03 -2.68 -3.03
C ASP A 177 -10.52 -2.68 -3.41
N ASP A 178 -11.34 -3.39 -2.65
CA ASP A 178 -12.77 -3.58 -2.93
C ASP A 178 -13.62 -2.35 -2.53
N LYS A 179 -13.04 -1.34 -1.85
CA LYS A 179 -13.77 -0.13 -1.45
C LYS A 179 -14.15 0.66 -2.70
N LYS A 180 -15.39 1.15 -2.72
CA LYS A 180 -15.88 2.05 -3.77
C LYS A 180 -15.59 3.48 -3.33
N TYR A 181 -14.83 4.20 -4.15
CA TYR A 181 -14.49 5.59 -3.89
C TYR A 181 -15.29 6.52 -4.81
N PRO A 182 -15.94 7.57 -4.26
CA PRO A 182 -16.66 8.55 -5.08
C PRO A 182 -15.75 9.15 -6.16
N GLY A 183 -16.27 9.28 -7.38
CA GLY A 183 -15.54 9.86 -8.52
C GLY A 183 -14.57 8.90 -9.23
N THR A 184 -14.47 7.64 -8.80
CA THR A 184 -13.78 6.61 -9.60
C THR A 184 -14.60 6.33 -10.86
N PRO A 185 -14.03 6.48 -12.08
CA PRO A 185 -14.72 6.17 -13.32
C PRO A 185 -15.25 4.73 -13.34
N MET A 186 -16.38 4.53 -14.02
CA MET A 186 -17.07 3.23 -14.06
C MET A 186 -16.18 2.15 -14.67
N GLU A 187 -15.48 2.50 -15.75
CA GLU A 187 -14.57 1.62 -16.49
C GLU A 187 -13.40 1.12 -15.61
N ILE A 188 -12.95 1.95 -14.66
CA ILE A 188 -11.88 1.58 -13.72
C ILE A 188 -12.38 0.62 -12.65
N ASN A 189 -13.62 0.83 -12.17
CA ASN A 189 -14.25 -0.13 -11.27
C ASN A 189 -14.49 -1.46 -11.99
N GLU A 190 -15.04 -1.44 -13.20
CA GLU A 190 -15.28 -2.63 -14.02
C GLU A 190 -14.00 -3.39 -14.30
N SER A 191 -12.92 -2.69 -14.68
CA SER A 191 -11.61 -3.32 -14.91
C SER A 191 -11.04 -3.97 -13.64
N TYR A 192 -11.18 -3.35 -12.47
CA TYR A 192 -10.77 -3.97 -11.21
C TYR A 192 -11.60 -5.22 -10.88
N GLU A 193 -12.92 -5.15 -11.01
CA GLU A 193 -13.80 -6.29 -10.75
C GLU A 193 -13.53 -7.44 -11.73
N GLU A 194 -13.33 -7.14 -13.01
CA GLU A 194 -12.92 -8.13 -14.00
C GLU A 194 -11.59 -8.77 -13.61
N ASN A 195 -10.60 -7.98 -13.20
CA ASN A 195 -9.31 -8.50 -12.74
C ASN A 195 -9.45 -9.46 -11.56
N MET A 196 -10.26 -9.12 -10.56
CA MET A 196 -10.48 -9.97 -9.39
C MET A 196 -11.26 -11.25 -9.74
N ASN A 197 -12.28 -11.15 -10.59
CA ASN A 197 -13.06 -12.29 -11.06
C ASN A 197 -12.23 -13.24 -11.92
N ASP A 198 -11.44 -12.70 -12.85
CA ASP A 198 -10.56 -13.46 -13.72
C ASP A 198 -9.51 -14.23 -12.90
N GLN A 199 -8.95 -13.61 -11.87
CA GLN A 199 -8.04 -14.28 -10.95
C GLN A 199 -8.72 -15.43 -10.22
N ALA A 200 -9.90 -15.19 -9.64
CA ALA A 200 -10.64 -16.21 -8.90
C ALA A 200 -10.96 -17.42 -9.81
N ALA A 201 -11.19 -17.15 -11.10
CA ALA A 201 -11.42 -18.17 -12.11
C ALA A 201 -10.13 -18.80 -12.69
N LEU A 202 -8.93 -18.33 -12.32
CA LEU A 202 -7.64 -18.71 -12.91
C LEU A 202 -7.64 -18.58 -14.45
N LYS A 203 -8.20 -17.48 -14.96
CA LYS A 203 -8.50 -17.31 -16.38
C LYS A 203 -7.26 -17.34 -17.27
N CYS A 204 -6.16 -16.68 -16.88
CA CYS A 204 -4.93 -16.67 -17.66
C CYS A 204 -4.28 -18.06 -17.69
N LEU A 205 -4.20 -18.74 -16.55
CA LEU A 205 -3.62 -20.09 -16.48
C LEU A 205 -4.44 -21.13 -17.25
N LYS A 206 -5.77 -20.97 -17.32
CA LYS A 206 -6.67 -21.84 -18.10
C LYS A 206 -6.46 -21.77 -19.61
N LEU A 207 -5.76 -20.75 -20.12
CA LEU A 207 -5.33 -20.71 -21.52
C LEU A 207 -4.32 -21.81 -21.84
N TYR A 208 -3.67 -22.38 -20.82
CA TYR A 208 -2.66 -23.44 -20.91
C TYR A 208 -3.13 -24.68 -20.14
N PRO A 209 -4.15 -25.42 -20.65
CA PRO A 209 -4.77 -26.52 -19.91
C PRO A 209 -3.77 -27.59 -19.49
N ASP A 210 -2.86 -27.99 -20.39
CA ASP A 210 -1.82 -28.98 -20.09
C ASP A 210 -0.86 -28.49 -19.01
N ALA A 211 -0.50 -27.20 -19.01
CA ALA A 211 0.35 -26.64 -17.96
C ALA A 211 -0.37 -26.54 -16.61
N MET A 212 -1.67 -26.23 -16.63
CA MET A 212 -2.50 -26.25 -15.44
C MET A 212 -2.61 -27.66 -14.85
N GLU A 213 -2.79 -28.69 -15.69
CA GLU A 213 -2.82 -30.08 -15.28
C GLU A 213 -1.47 -30.56 -14.75
N PHE A 214 -0.38 -30.20 -15.44
CA PHE A 214 0.99 -30.46 -14.99
C PHE A 214 1.24 -29.86 -13.59
N LEU A 215 0.88 -28.58 -13.38
CA LEU A 215 1.00 -27.91 -12.08
C LEU A 215 0.18 -28.61 -10.99
N LYS A 216 -1.08 -28.95 -11.26
CA LYS A 216 -1.92 -29.67 -10.29
C LYS A 216 -1.33 -31.03 -9.92
N SER A 217 -0.85 -31.77 -10.92
CA SER A 217 -0.22 -33.08 -10.74
C SER A 217 1.06 -32.98 -9.91
N ALA A 218 1.88 -31.95 -10.16
CA ALA A 218 3.08 -31.65 -9.37
C ALA A 218 2.73 -31.37 -7.90
N LEU A 219 1.75 -30.50 -7.66
CA LEU A 219 1.31 -30.14 -6.30
C LEU A 219 0.62 -31.32 -5.57
N GLY A 220 0.20 -32.35 -6.30
CA GLY A 220 -0.33 -33.60 -5.76
C GLY A 220 0.74 -34.61 -5.31
N GLN A 221 2.02 -34.41 -5.67
CA GLN A 221 3.10 -35.33 -5.31
C GLN A 221 3.45 -35.29 -3.81
N ASN A 222 4.33 -36.19 -3.37
CA ASN A 222 5.02 -36.02 -2.09
C ASN A 222 6.18 -35.03 -2.25
N LEU A 223 6.47 -34.21 -1.24
CA LEU A 223 7.59 -33.28 -1.24
C LEU A 223 8.92 -33.96 -1.62
N ALA A 224 9.21 -35.14 -1.07
CA ALA A 224 10.47 -35.85 -1.31
C ALA A 224 10.63 -36.33 -2.77
N GLU A 225 9.52 -36.63 -3.45
CA GLU A 225 9.51 -37.10 -4.84
C GLU A 225 9.34 -35.96 -5.85
N LEU A 226 8.92 -34.77 -5.38
CA LEU A 226 8.56 -33.65 -6.24
C LEU A 226 9.68 -33.27 -7.22
N PRO A 227 10.96 -33.06 -6.81
CA PRO A 227 12.00 -32.69 -7.75
C PRO A 227 12.16 -33.73 -8.86
N ARG A 228 12.25 -35.01 -8.50
CA ARG A 228 12.38 -36.09 -9.48
C ARG A 228 11.17 -36.12 -10.41
N TRP A 229 9.97 -35.95 -9.89
CA TRP A 229 8.74 -35.97 -10.69
C TRP A 229 8.71 -34.82 -11.70
N LEU A 230 9.02 -33.58 -11.29
CA LEU A 230 8.99 -32.38 -12.14
C LEU A 230 9.84 -32.52 -13.40
N TRP A 231 11.02 -33.13 -13.27
CA TRP A 231 11.99 -33.27 -14.36
C TRP A 231 11.79 -34.53 -15.22
N ASN A 232 10.76 -35.34 -14.95
CA ASN A 232 10.42 -36.52 -15.74
C ASN A 232 9.03 -36.44 -16.41
N HIS A 233 8.26 -35.37 -16.20
CA HIS A 233 6.89 -35.21 -16.72
C HIS A 233 6.67 -33.84 -17.36
N GLY A 234 5.59 -33.68 -18.14
CA GLY A 234 5.15 -32.40 -18.71
C GLY A 234 5.90 -31.97 -19.97
N TYR A 235 6.43 -32.95 -20.72
CA TYR A 235 7.16 -32.75 -21.98
C TYR A 235 6.33 -33.15 -23.20
N ASP A 236 5.07 -33.53 -23.01
CA ASP A 236 4.23 -34.19 -24.00
C ASP A 236 3.53 -33.23 -24.98
N THR A 237 3.83 -31.94 -24.90
CA THR A 237 3.20 -30.89 -25.70
C THR A 237 4.23 -30.22 -26.63
N ASP A 238 3.84 -30.00 -27.89
CA ASP A 238 4.62 -29.24 -28.85
C ASP A 238 4.36 -27.72 -28.74
N ASP A 239 3.38 -27.29 -27.93
CA ASP A 239 3.04 -25.88 -27.78
C ASP A 239 4.15 -25.14 -27.01
N LYS A 240 4.74 -24.13 -27.65
CA LYS A 240 5.88 -23.39 -27.13
C LYS A 240 5.52 -22.60 -25.87
N ASP A 241 4.32 -22.03 -25.81
CA ASP A 241 3.92 -21.20 -24.67
C ASP A 241 3.59 -22.08 -23.46
N THR A 242 2.88 -23.19 -23.65
CA THR A 242 2.67 -24.21 -22.63
C THR A 242 4.00 -24.76 -22.12
N ASN A 243 4.96 -25.04 -23.00
CA ASN A 243 6.31 -25.46 -22.61
C ASN A 243 7.05 -24.40 -21.79
N THR A 244 6.90 -23.12 -22.14
CA THR A 244 7.43 -22.00 -21.35
C THR A 244 6.85 -21.99 -19.93
N VAL A 245 5.54 -22.15 -19.79
CA VAL A 245 4.86 -22.21 -18.48
C VAL A 245 5.30 -23.45 -17.69
N ASN A 246 5.36 -24.63 -18.32
CA ASN A 246 5.85 -25.85 -17.68
C ASN A 246 7.29 -25.71 -17.19
N GLN A 247 8.17 -25.13 -18.00
CA GLN A 247 9.55 -24.88 -17.61
C GLN A 247 9.65 -23.91 -16.42
N LEU A 248 8.84 -22.87 -16.41
CA LEU A 248 8.74 -21.93 -15.28
C LEU A 248 8.28 -22.66 -14.01
N THR A 249 7.23 -23.48 -14.11
CA THR A 249 6.73 -24.31 -13.01
C THR A 249 7.80 -25.25 -12.46
N ARG A 250 8.57 -25.95 -13.32
CA ARG A 250 9.66 -26.83 -12.88
C ARG A 250 10.69 -26.09 -12.05
N LEU A 251 11.18 -24.97 -12.55
CA LEU A 251 12.23 -24.19 -11.88
C LEU A 251 11.74 -23.65 -10.53
N ILE A 252 10.55 -23.04 -10.50
CA ILE A 252 9.96 -22.50 -9.27
C ILE A 252 9.70 -23.60 -8.25
N LEU A 253 9.07 -24.71 -8.65
CA LEU A 253 8.71 -25.77 -7.70
C LEU A 253 9.92 -26.57 -7.21
N THR A 254 11.00 -26.66 -8.00
CA THR A 254 12.28 -27.24 -7.55
C THR A 254 12.93 -26.36 -6.48
N ASP A 255 12.89 -25.04 -6.64
CA ASP A 255 13.41 -24.10 -5.65
C ASP A 255 12.55 -24.10 -4.37
N PHE A 256 11.23 -24.14 -4.56
CA PHE A 256 10.26 -24.27 -3.48
C PHE A 256 10.45 -25.56 -2.65
N SER A 257 10.73 -26.71 -3.27
CA SER A 257 10.98 -27.95 -2.52
C SER A 257 12.21 -27.82 -1.62
N ALA A 258 13.29 -27.22 -2.12
CA ALA A 258 14.48 -26.95 -1.31
C ALA A 258 14.16 -25.99 -0.15
N ASN A 259 13.35 -24.96 -0.41
CA ASN A 259 12.87 -24.04 0.62
C ASN A 259 11.96 -24.69 1.67
N CYS A 260 11.27 -25.80 1.35
CA CYS A 260 10.48 -26.56 2.31
C CYS A 260 11.34 -27.47 3.21
N GLU A 261 12.47 -27.95 2.71
CA GLU A 261 13.36 -28.86 3.45
C GLU A 261 14.43 -28.14 4.26
N LYS A 262 14.74 -26.88 3.91
CA LYS A 262 15.75 -26.11 4.62
C LYS A 262 15.39 -25.93 6.10
N PRO A 263 16.39 -25.90 7.01
CA PRO A 263 16.16 -25.58 8.41
C PRO A 263 15.53 -24.18 8.57
N LEU A 264 14.67 -24.03 9.58
CA LEU A 264 14.17 -22.73 9.97
C LEU A 264 15.32 -21.85 10.47
N PHE A 265 15.32 -20.59 10.06
CA PHE A 265 16.27 -19.62 10.59
C PHE A 265 16.00 -19.41 12.10
N PRO A 266 17.01 -19.45 12.97
CA PRO A 266 16.81 -19.48 14.43
C PRO A 266 16.37 -18.13 15.04
N GLY A 267 16.09 -17.11 14.22
CA GLY A 267 15.75 -15.76 14.69
C GLY A 267 14.84 -14.99 13.74
N THR A 268 14.54 -13.75 14.10
CA THR A 268 13.82 -12.83 13.22
C THR A 268 14.74 -12.35 12.10
N THR A 269 14.28 -12.46 10.86
CA THR A 269 14.97 -11.92 9.70
C THR A 269 14.40 -10.52 9.37
N ASN A 270 15.17 -9.72 8.64
CA ASN A 270 14.65 -8.47 8.07
C ASN A 270 13.80 -8.75 6.81
N GLU A 271 13.18 -7.72 6.24
CA GLU A 271 12.33 -7.82 5.05
C GLU A 271 13.05 -8.41 3.82
N ARG A 272 14.37 -8.23 3.71
CA ARG A 272 15.16 -8.65 2.55
C ARG A 272 15.37 -10.15 2.48
N THR A 273 15.39 -10.85 3.62
CA THR A 273 15.59 -12.31 3.63
C THR A 273 14.42 -13.06 2.97
N PRO A 274 13.15 -12.89 3.39
CA PRO A 274 12.03 -13.54 2.71
C PRO A 274 11.87 -13.04 1.26
N PHE A 275 12.22 -11.79 0.96
CA PHE A 275 12.24 -11.30 -0.42
C PHE A 275 13.24 -12.07 -1.29
N ALA A 276 14.49 -12.20 -0.83
CA ALA A 276 15.54 -12.90 -1.55
C ALA A 276 15.28 -14.40 -1.70
N GLU A 277 14.65 -15.03 -0.70
CA GLU A 277 14.38 -16.47 -0.69
C GLU A 277 13.12 -16.86 -1.47
N TYR A 278 12.06 -16.06 -1.42
CA TYR A 278 10.75 -16.47 -1.95
C TYR A 278 10.29 -15.66 -3.17
N VAL A 279 10.81 -14.44 -3.36
CA VAL A 279 10.35 -13.54 -4.44
C VAL A 279 11.35 -13.48 -5.58
N ILE A 280 12.64 -13.25 -5.29
CA ILE A 280 13.68 -13.17 -6.32
C ILE A 280 13.73 -14.44 -7.19
N PRO A 281 13.68 -15.68 -6.66
CA PRO A 281 13.72 -16.88 -7.49
C PRO A 281 12.55 -16.96 -8.47
N VAL A 282 11.34 -16.61 -8.04
CA VAL A 282 10.14 -16.58 -8.88
C VAL A 282 10.38 -15.73 -10.14
N PHE A 283 10.83 -14.49 -9.95
CA PHE A 283 11.06 -13.57 -11.06
C PHE A 283 12.36 -13.86 -11.84
N LYS A 284 13.38 -14.41 -11.19
CA LYS A 284 14.60 -14.91 -11.87
C LYS A 284 14.24 -15.99 -12.88
N TYR A 285 13.45 -16.99 -12.48
CA TYR A 285 13.03 -18.06 -13.38
C TYR A 285 12.04 -17.58 -14.42
N PHE A 286 11.16 -16.63 -14.08
CA PHE A 286 10.30 -15.95 -15.05
C PHE A 286 11.12 -15.29 -16.17
N CYS A 287 12.18 -14.55 -15.84
CA CYS A 287 13.06 -13.93 -16.84
C CYS A 287 13.76 -14.96 -17.71
N ALA A 288 14.32 -16.01 -17.09
CA ALA A 288 15.08 -17.04 -17.80
C ALA A 288 14.22 -17.80 -18.82
N THR A 289 12.93 -18.00 -18.51
CA THR A 289 12.00 -18.77 -19.34
C THR A 289 11.34 -17.91 -20.41
N THR A 290 10.78 -16.75 -20.04
CA THR A 290 10.01 -15.90 -20.96
C THR A 290 10.88 -15.00 -21.83
N LYS A 291 12.05 -14.55 -21.32
CA LYS A 291 12.96 -13.60 -21.98
C LYS A 291 12.34 -12.25 -22.33
N LEU A 292 11.18 -11.91 -21.75
CA LEU A 292 10.48 -10.64 -21.97
C LEU A 292 11.09 -9.49 -21.17
N ILE A 293 11.68 -9.81 -20.02
CA ILE A 293 12.17 -8.84 -19.06
C ILE A 293 13.43 -9.35 -18.36
N THR A 294 14.24 -8.44 -17.86
CA THR A 294 15.39 -8.72 -16.98
C THR A 294 15.29 -7.85 -15.73
N PHE A 295 15.67 -8.36 -14.56
CA PHE A 295 15.61 -7.58 -13.32
C PHE A 295 17.00 -7.18 -12.83
N ALA A 296 17.11 -5.91 -12.42
CA ALA A 296 18.14 -5.45 -11.51
C ALA A 296 17.57 -5.43 -10.08
N TRP A 297 18.31 -6.01 -9.14
CA TRP A 297 17.87 -6.20 -7.74
C TRP A 297 18.61 -5.29 -6.78
N CYS A 298 18.01 -5.10 -5.61
CA CYS A 298 18.55 -4.45 -4.42
C CYS A 298 18.88 -2.97 -4.60
N GLU A 299 17.98 -2.09 -4.14
CA GLU A 299 18.21 -0.64 -4.04
C GLU A 299 18.60 0.01 -5.37
N LYS A 300 17.90 -0.37 -6.45
CA LYS A 300 18.14 0.13 -7.79
C LYS A 300 17.29 1.37 -8.05
N GLY A 301 17.94 2.51 -8.28
CA GLY A 301 17.24 3.70 -8.74
C GLY A 301 17.04 3.74 -10.25
N LEU A 302 16.00 4.44 -10.68
CA LEU A 302 15.53 4.51 -12.06
C LEU A 302 16.44 5.35 -12.98
N GLY A 303 16.66 4.85 -14.19
CA GLY A 303 17.22 5.61 -15.30
C GLY A 303 16.27 6.71 -15.79
N SER A 304 14.96 6.44 -15.81
CA SER A 304 13.93 7.43 -16.16
C SER A 304 13.93 8.64 -15.23
N GLN A 305 14.20 8.43 -13.94
CA GLN A 305 14.32 9.53 -12.97
C GLN A 305 15.51 10.43 -13.30
N ASN A 306 16.65 9.87 -13.72
CA ASN A 306 17.80 10.66 -14.15
C ASN A 306 17.49 11.46 -15.42
N ALA A 307 16.81 10.84 -16.39
CA ALA A 307 16.41 11.52 -17.63
C ALA A 307 15.45 12.69 -17.36
N LEU A 308 14.43 12.47 -16.52
CA LEU A 308 13.47 13.52 -16.15
C LEU A 308 14.10 14.62 -15.30
N ALA A 309 15.03 14.30 -14.41
CA ALA A 309 15.77 15.31 -13.64
C ALA A 309 16.54 16.26 -14.56
N ILE A 310 17.14 15.75 -15.65
CA ILE A 310 17.82 16.57 -16.66
C ILE A 310 16.81 17.47 -17.38
N CYS A 311 15.64 16.94 -17.77
CA CYS A 311 14.63 17.71 -18.49
C CYS A 311 13.92 18.78 -17.64
N THR A 312 13.74 18.52 -16.35
CA THR A 312 12.96 19.39 -15.45
C THR A 312 13.82 20.30 -14.57
N GLY A 313 15.12 20.05 -14.49
CA GLY A 313 16.03 20.73 -13.56
C GLY A 313 15.83 20.34 -12.09
N ASN A 314 14.88 19.45 -11.79
CA ASN A 314 14.63 18.95 -10.45
C ASN A 314 15.46 17.68 -10.20
N SER A 315 16.61 17.84 -9.56
CA SER A 315 17.40 16.74 -9.00
C SER A 315 16.76 16.22 -7.70
N GLY A 316 15.49 15.81 -7.78
CA GLY A 316 14.76 15.25 -6.65
C GLY A 316 15.48 14.03 -6.05
N ASN A 317 15.11 13.66 -4.82
CA ASN A 317 15.69 12.50 -4.15
C ASN A 317 15.51 11.25 -5.00
N ARG A 318 16.62 10.63 -5.38
CA ARG A 318 16.62 9.38 -6.15
C ARG A 318 15.89 8.31 -5.34
N ARG A 319 14.80 7.78 -5.88
CA ARG A 319 14.09 6.63 -5.28
C ARG A 319 14.85 5.38 -5.68
N LEU A 320 15.07 4.49 -4.73
CA LEU A 320 15.72 3.20 -4.93
C LEU A 320 14.68 2.12 -4.73
N LEU A 321 14.50 1.22 -5.68
CA LEU A 321 13.52 0.12 -5.61
C LEU A 321 14.23 -1.19 -5.31
N ASP A 322 13.53 -2.13 -4.66
CA ASP A 322 14.06 -3.48 -4.39
C ASP A 322 14.29 -4.29 -5.67
N GLY A 323 13.51 -4.01 -6.71
CA GLY A 323 13.71 -4.55 -8.04
C GLY A 323 13.22 -3.63 -9.15
N VAL A 324 13.96 -3.58 -10.25
CA VAL A 324 13.56 -2.88 -11.49
C VAL A 324 13.68 -3.84 -12.66
N GLY A 325 12.55 -4.11 -13.31
CA GLY A 325 12.44 -4.91 -14.50
C GLY A 325 12.59 -4.06 -15.75
N ILE A 326 13.55 -4.40 -16.58
CA ILE A 326 13.90 -3.75 -17.85
C ILE A 326 13.46 -4.69 -18.99
N ALA A 327 12.54 -4.20 -19.83
CA ALA A 327 12.02 -4.97 -20.96
C ALA A 327 13.14 -5.24 -21.98
N THR A 328 13.18 -6.45 -22.53
CA THR A 328 14.26 -6.82 -23.46
C THR A 328 14.08 -6.22 -24.85
N MET A 329 12.84 -5.86 -25.22
CA MET A 329 12.51 -5.33 -26.55
C MET A 329 12.98 -3.88 -26.76
N ASP A 330 12.93 -3.04 -25.74
CA ASP A 330 13.23 -1.60 -25.83
C ASP A 330 14.12 -1.06 -24.71
N ALA A 331 14.57 -1.91 -23.78
CA ALA A 331 15.36 -1.52 -22.63
C ALA A 331 14.67 -0.49 -21.71
N SER A 332 13.34 -0.35 -21.79
CA SER A 332 12.57 0.54 -20.92
C SER A 332 12.22 -0.14 -19.59
N GLU A 333 12.07 0.68 -18.55
CA GLU A 333 11.72 0.24 -17.20
C GLU A 333 10.22 -0.14 -17.15
N ARG A 334 9.91 -1.43 -17.09
CA ARG A 334 8.55 -1.94 -17.27
C ARG A 334 7.94 -2.59 -16.05
N ALA A 335 8.76 -3.03 -15.10
CA ALA A 335 8.30 -3.56 -13.83
C ALA A 335 9.04 -2.93 -12.65
N LEU A 336 8.34 -2.65 -11.56
CA LEU A 336 8.86 -2.01 -10.35
C LEU A 336 8.51 -2.89 -9.15
N ILE A 337 9.47 -3.23 -8.30
CA ILE A 337 9.27 -4.15 -7.17
C ILE A 337 9.65 -3.47 -5.86
N GLU A 338 8.76 -3.54 -4.87
CA GLU A 338 9.02 -3.21 -3.46
C GLU A 338 8.60 -4.35 -2.53
N SER A 339 9.36 -4.52 -1.45
CA SER A 339 9.09 -5.50 -0.39
C SER A 339 8.91 -4.82 0.95
N SER A 340 7.67 -4.81 1.45
CA SER A 340 7.31 -4.16 2.72
C SER A 340 7.55 -5.02 3.97
N GLY A 341 8.13 -6.21 3.82
CA GLY A 341 8.50 -7.09 4.93
C GLY A 341 7.33 -7.82 5.61
N GLU A 342 7.60 -8.44 6.76
CA GLU A 342 6.66 -9.31 7.48
C GLU A 342 5.63 -8.57 8.34
N VAL A 343 5.95 -7.34 8.75
CA VAL A 343 5.17 -6.58 9.71
C VAL A 343 4.43 -5.47 8.99
N ASP A 344 3.12 -5.46 9.19
CA ASP A 344 2.29 -4.42 8.65
C ASP A 344 2.58 -3.06 9.32
N SER A 345 3.05 -2.08 8.56
CA SER A 345 3.53 -0.80 9.10
C SER A 345 3.29 0.38 8.15
N GLU A 346 3.67 1.60 8.58
CA GLU A 346 3.69 2.79 7.72
C GLU A 346 4.53 2.57 6.45
N HIS A 347 5.56 1.73 6.52
CA HIS A 347 6.40 1.36 5.39
C HIS A 347 5.60 0.78 4.22
N THR A 348 4.56 -0.02 4.49
CA THR A 348 3.70 -0.60 3.44
C THR A 348 2.97 0.46 2.62
N LEU A 349 2.57 1.56 3.28
CA LEU A 349 1.91 2.70 2.62
C LEU A 349 2.93 3.46 1.77
N GLU A 350 4.10 3.74 2.33
CA GLU A 350 5.19 4.42 1.63
C GLU A 350 5.62 3.66 0.37
N ASP A 351 5.78 2.34 0.44
CA ASP A 351 6.14 1.51 -0.72
C ASP A 351 5.08 1.56 -1.82
N THR A 352 3.79 1.57 -1.45
CA THR A 352 2.70 1.68 -2.44
C THR A 352 2.79 3.01 -3.19
N LEU A 353 2.98 4.11 -2.46
CA LEU A 353 3.14 5.45 -3.04
C LEU A 353 4.41 5.55 -3.90
N LYS A 354 5.50 4.92 -3.46
CA LYS A 354 6.78 4.87 -4.16
C LYS A 354 6.66 4.14 -5.50
N ILE A 355 5.96 3.00 -5.55
CA ILE A 355 5.67 2.29 -6.80
C ILE A 355 4.87 3.19 -7.76
N MET A 356 3.85 3.90 -7.25
CA MET A 356 3.04 4.81 -8.06
C MET A 356 3.84 5.99 -8.63
N GLU A 357 4.61 6.68 -7.78
CA GLU A 357 5.50 7.78 -8.15
C GLU A 357 6.50 7.31 -9.23
N CYS A 358 7.18 6.19 -8.97
CA CYS A 358 8.17 5.62 -9.89
C CYS A 358 7.55 5.18 -11.22
N GLY A 359 6.35 4.61 -11.21
CA GLY A 359 5.66 4.19 -12.44
C GLY A 359 5.21 5.38 -13.29
N GLN A 360 4.73 6.45 -12.65
CA GLN A 360 4.46 7.71 -13.34
C GLN A 360 5.74 8.27 -13.98
N ILE A 361 6.85 8.32 -13.23
CA ILE A 361 8.15 8.81 -13.72
C ILE A 361 8.61 8.00 -14.95
N ALA A 362 8.53 6.66 -14.88
CA ALA A 362 8.88 5.79 -16.01
C ALA A 362 8.03 6.08 -17.25
N LEU A 363 6.70 6.16 -17.11
CA LEU A 363 5.81 6.50 -18.22
C LEU A 363 6.05 7.91 -18.78
N MET A 364 6.31 8.90 -17.92
CA MET A 364 6.62 10.26 -18.38
C MET A 364 7.92 10.33 -19.16
N ALA A 365 8.93 9.54 -18.80
CA ALA A 365 10.16 9.43 -19.58
C ALA A 365 9.87 8.80 -20.96
N GLU A 366 9.16 7.68 -21.01
CA GLU A 366 8.80 7.04 -22.29
C GLU A 366 7.93 7.94 -23.17
N MET A 367 7.00 8.68 -22.59
CA MET A 367 6.16 9.64 -23.32
C MET A 367 7.00 10.71 -24.01
N ASN A 368 8.11 11.13 -23.38
CA ASN A 368 9.06 12.06 -23.98
C ASN A 368 9.87 11.44 -25.14
N ASP A 369 10.20 10.16 -25.04
CA ASP A 369 10.91 9.43 -26.09
C ASP A 369 10.02 9.22 -27.32
N TYR A 370 8.71 9.05 -27.14
CA TYR A 370 7.76 8.76 -28.23
C TYR A 370 6.93 9.97 -28.70
N ARG A 371 7.41 11.21 -28.55
CA ARG A 371 6.63 12.46 -28.84
C ARG A 371 5.87 12.53 -30.17
N GLN A 372 6.34 11.89 -31.24
CA GLN A 372 5.65 11.87 -32.55
C GLN A 372 4.62 10.74 -32.71
N ALA A 373 4.52 9.82 -31.75
CA ALA A 373 3.54 8.74 -31.79
C ALA A 373 2.14 9.21 -31.38
N ALA A 374 1.12 8.43 -31.73
CA ALA A 374 -0.26 8.73 -31.40
C ALA A 374 -0.49 8.64 -29.89
N TYR A 375 -1.16 9.65 -29.32
CA TYR A 375 -1.50 9.66 -27.89
C TYR A 375 -2.38 8.47 -27.50
N ASP A 376 -3.35 8.11 -28.34
CA ASP A 376 -4.24 6.97 -28.09
C ASP A 376 -3.48 5.63 -28.01
N THR A 377 -2.42 5.45 -28.81
CA THR A 377 -1.54 4.29 -28.70
C THR A 377 -0.75 4.30 -27.39
N PHE A 378 -0.37 5.48 -26.90
CA PHE A 378 0.30 5.62 -25.61
C PHE A 378 -0.65 5.38 -24.42
N LEU A 379 -1.96 5.59 -24.56
CA LEU A 379 -2.94 5.24 -23.53
C LEU A 379 -2.98 3.73 -23.24
N GLU A 380 -2.55 2.88 -24.19
CA GLU A 380 -2.39 1.43 -23.99
C GLU A 380 -1.12 1.08 -23.16
N ARG A 381 -0.25 2.06 -22.88
CA ARG A 381 1.03 1.86 -22.19
C ARG A 381 0.84 1.66 -20.69
N LYS A 382 1.52 0.65 -20.14
CA LYS A 382 1.49 0.30 -18.72
C LYS A 382 2.88 0.09 -18.17
N VAL A 383 3.13 0.59 -16.96
CA VAL A 383 4.22 0.14 -16.08
C VAL A 383 3.62 -0.74 -14.98
N ILE A 384 4.27 -1.84 -14.68
CA ILE A 384 3.73 -2.88 -13.80
C ILE A 384 4.39 -2.78 -12.43
N GLY A 385 3.62 -2.42 -11.41
CA GLY A 385 4.06 -2.42 -10.03
C GLY A 385 3.86 -3.80 -9.39
N ILE A 386 4.83 -4.23 -8.59
CA ILE A 386 4.78 -5.47 -7.84
C ILE A 386 5.11 -5.14 -6.39
N GLN A 387 4.19 -5.42 -5.49
CA GLN A 387 4.43 -5.25 -4.06
C GLN A 387 4.36 -6.59 -3.34
N TYR A 388 5.38 -6.88 -2.54
CA TYR A 388 5.41 -8.03 -1.67
C TYR A 388 5.23 -7.59 -0.22
N ILE A 389 4.12 -8.01 0.39
CA ILE A 389 3.79 -7.67 1.78
C ILE A 389 3.55 -8.98 2.51
N ARG A 390 4.35 -9.22 3.56
CA ARG A 390 4.41 -10.48 4.28
C ARG A 390 4.68 -11.60 3.28
N ASN A 391 3.70 -12.48 3.02
CA ASN A 391 3.80 -13.59 2.08
C ASN A 391 2.92 -13.40 0.83
N LYS A 392 2.41 -12.19 0.58
CA LYS A 392 1.49 -11.92 -0.52
C LYS A 392 2.13 -11.00 -1.53
N LEU A 393 2.11 -11.45 -2.77
CA LEU A 393 2.55 -10.73 -3.94
C LEU A 393 1.34 -10.09 -4.62
N THR A 394 1.39 -8.79 -4.87
CA THR A 394 0.34 -8.01 -5.53
C THR A 394 0.89 -7.38 -6.78
N LEU A 395 0.20 -7.59 -7.90
CA LEU A 395 0.47 -6.98 -9.19
C LEU A 395 -0.48 -5.80 -9.37
N VAL A 396 0.06 -4.61 -9.66
CA VAL A 396 -0.71 -3.42 -10.03
C VAL A 396 -0.25 -2.92 -11.39
N SER A 397 -1.14 -2.31 -12.17
CA SER A 397 -0.78 -1.59 -13.38
C SER A 397 -0.91 -0.08 -13.16
N ILE A 398 0.08 0.65 -13.68
CA ILE A 398 0.12 2.11 -13.70
C ILE A 398 0.02 2.53 -15.16
N SER A 399 -0.90 3.43 -15.48
CA SER A 399 -1.18 3.90 -16.84
C SER A 399 -1.74 5.32 -16.86
N ILE A 400 -1.84 5.93 -18.03
CA ILE A 400 -2.50 7.21 -18.23
C ILE A 400 -3.92 6.98 -18.81
N LEU A 401 -4.88 7.77 -18.33
CA LEU A 401 -6.27 7.74 -18.80
C LEU A 401 -6.49 8.77 -19.92
N PRO A 402 -7.55 8.62 -20.74
CA PRO A 402 -7.92 9.63 -21.73
C PRO A 402 -8.11 11.04 -21.14
N SER A 403 -8.48 11.13 -19.85
CA SER A 403 -8.62 12.39 -19.11
C SER A 403 -7.30 13.08 -18.74
N GLY A 404 -6.16 12.43 -18.99
CA GLY A 404 -4.83 12.89 -18.58
C GLY A 404 -4.46 12.54 -17.14
N LYS A 405 -5.39 12.00 -16.34
CA LYS A 405 -5.06 11.44 -15.01
C LYS A 405 -4.33 10.12 -15.14
N TRP A 406 -3.50 9.81 -14.16
CA TRP A 406 -2.91 8.48 -14.00
C TRP A 406 -3.92 7.53 -13.37
N ALA A 407 -3.78 6.23 -13.65
CA ALA A 407 -4.52 5.17 -13.00
C ALA A 407 -3.55 4.18 -12.36
N CYS A 408 -3.87 3.72 -11.14
CA CYS A 408 -3.20 2.61 -10.47
C CYS A 408 -4.26 1.56 -10.11
N ILE A 409 -4.21 0.40 -10.78
CA ILE A 409 -5.25 -0.63 -10.71
C ILE A 409 -4.63 -1.96 -10.28
N SER A 410 -5.25 -2.67 -9.33
CA SER A 410 -4.83 -4.03 -8.98
C SER A 410 -5.18 -5.01 -10.10
N GLU A 411 -4.20 -5.79 -10.53
CA GLU A 411 -4.33 -6.81 -11.57
C GLU A 411 -4.53 -8.19 -10.94
N ARG A 412 -3.65 -8.59 -10.02
CA ARG A 412 -3.68 -9.92 -9.36
C ARG A 412 -3.07 -9.83 -7.97
N SER A 413 -3.43 -10.73 -7.06
CA SER A 413 -2.69 -10.90 -5.79
C SER A 413 -2.66 -12.34 -5.29
N ALA A 414 -1.49 -12.92 -5.07
CA ALA A 414 -1.35 -14.31 -4.65
C ALA A 414 -0.49 -14.46 -3.40
N ILE A 415 -0.82 -15.42 -2.55
CA ILE A 415 0.08 -15.86 -1.48
C ILE A 415 1.21 -16.67 -2.13
N VAL A 416 2.46 -16.33 -1.83
CA VAL A 416 3.64 -17.13 -2.22
C VAL A 416 3.86 -18.19 -1.14
N PRO A 417 3.67 -19.49 -1.44
CA PRO A 417 3.87 -20.56 -0.46
C PRO A 417 5.31 -20.60 0.06
N ARG A 418 5.46 -20.77 1.37
CA ARG A 418 6.78 -20.92 2.02
C ARG A 418 7.00 -22.29 2.65
N ASN A 419 5.94 -23.09 2.69
CA ASN A 419 5.95 -24.44 3.25
C ASN A 419 5.03 -25.33 2.42
N TRP A 420 5.20 -26.64 2.59
CA TRP A 420 4.47 -27.65 1.82
C TRP A 420 2.96 -27.66 2.06
N VAL A 421 2.50 -27.23 3.24
CA VAL A 421 1.07 -27.20 3.58
C VAL A 421 0.34 -26.17 2.69
N ASP A 422 0.97 -25.04 2.44
CA ASP A 422 0.41 -23.92 1.68
C ASP A 422 0.58 -24.06 0.15
N ARG A 423 1.14 -25.18 -0.33
CA ARG A 423 1.55 -25.37 -1.74
C ARG A 423 0.46 -25.10 -2.78
N PHE A 424 -0.82 -25.27 -2.44
CA PHE A 424 -1.91 -25.06 -3.38
C PHE A 424 -2.08 -23.60 -3.80
N HIS A 425 -1.53 -22.63 -3.03
CA HIS A 425 -1.51 -21.24 -3.47
C HIS A 425 -0.62 -21.01 -4.69
N TRP A 426 0.26 -21.96 -5.07
CA TRP A 426 1.00 -21.90 -6.34
C TRP A 426 0.08 -21.82 -7.56
N LEU A 427 -1.16 -22.30 -7.51
CA LEU A 427 -2.14 -22.07 -8.59
C LEU A 427 -2.40 -20.58 -8.82
N GLN A 428 -2.59 -19.82 -7.74
CA GLN A 428 -2.82 -18.38 -7.82
C GLN A 428 -1.54 -17.62 -8.16
N THR A 429 -0.38 -18.07 -7.67
CA THR A 429 0.91 -17.47 -8.03
C THR A 429 1.22 -17.68 -9.51
N MET A 430 0.97 -18.85 -10.07
CA MET A 430 1.16 -19.12 -11.49
C MET A 430 0.15 -18.33 -12.36
N GLU A 431 -1.12 -18.22 -11.95
CA GLU A 431 -2.09 -17.29 -12.58
C GLU A 431 -1.56 -15.85 -12.62
N LEU A 432 -0.98 -15.36 -11.51
CA LEU A 432 -0.37 -14.03 -11.45
C LEU A 432 0.80 -13.88 -12.43
N LEU A 433 1.68 -14.89 -12.51
CA LEU A 433 2.84 -14.86 -13.41
C LEU A 433 2.43 -14.95 -14.89
N VAL A 434 1.43 -15.76 -15.23
CA VAL A 434 0.91 -15.82 -16.60
C VAL A 434 0.24 -14.49 -16.96
N ARG A 435 -0.55 -13.88 -16.06
CA ARG A 435 -1.07 -12.52 -16.28
C ARG A 435 0.06 -11.50 -16.46
N PHE A 436 1.13 -11.61 -15.69
CA PHE A 436 2.30 -10.73 -15.85
C PHE A 436 2.97 -10.91 -17.22
N LYS A 437 3.10 -12.15 -17.71
CA LYS A 437 3.56 -12.45 -19.09
C LYS A 437 2.64 -11.79 -20.12
N ASP A 438 1.33 -12.00 -20.04
CA ASP A 438 0.36 -11.44 -20.99
C ASP A 438 0.44 -9.91 -21.05
N LEU A 439 0.59 -9.26 -19.89
CA LEU A 439 0.77 -7.81 -19.80
C LEU A 439 2.05 -7.37 -20.53
N LEU A 440 3.19 -8.05 -20.29
CA LEU A 440 4.46 -7.72 -20.96
C LEU A 440 4.39 -7.93 -22.48
N GLU A 441 3.80 -9.03 -22.95
CA GLU A 441 3.66 -9.30 -24.39
C GLU A 441 2.76 -8.27 -25.07
N HIS A 442 1.66 -7.86 -24.42
CA HIS A 442 0.85 -6.76 -24.91
C HIS A 442 1.65 -5.46 -24.99
N GLN A 443 2.49 -5.19 -23.98
CA GLN A 443 3.33 -4.01 -23.97
C GLN A 443 4.40 -4.02 -25.08
N ASP A 444 4.92 -5.18 -25.49
CA ASP A 444 5.80 -5.31 -26.65
C ASP A 444 5.09 -4.94 -27.96
N VAL A 445 3.84 -5.36 -28.12
CA VAL A 445 2.99 -4.94 -29.26
C VAL A 445 2.80 -3.42 -29.27
N VAL A 446 2.52 -2.82 -28.11
CA VAL A 446 2.41 -1.35 -27.97
C VAL A 446 3.74 -0.68 -28.31
N THR A 447 4.88 -1.22 -27.85
CA THR A 447 6.22 -0.70 -28.20
C THR A 447 6.43 -0.66 -29.70
N GLU A 448 6.06 -1.73 -30.41
CA GLU A 448 6.21 -1.78 -31.87
C GLU A 448 5.37 -0.70 -32.57
N LYS A 449 4.11 -0.53 -32.14
CA LYS A 449 3.22 0.53 -32.66
C LYS A 449 3.83 1.92 -32.43
N LEU A 450 4.27 2.20 -31.20
CA LEU A 450 4.88 3.48 -30.82
C LEU A 450 6.14 3.76 -31.63
N LYS A 451 7.03 2.78 -31.81
CA LYS A 451 8.25 2.92 -32.63
C LYS A 451 7.91 3.22 -34.09
N LYS A 452 6.96 2.50 -34.69
CA LYS A 452 6.53 2.73 -36.08
C LYS A 452 5.92 4.12 -36.27
N GLN A 453 5.08 4.57 -35.35
CA GLN A 453 4.49 5.91 -35.41
C GLN A 453 5.54 7.01 -35.19
N HIS A 454 6.39 6.85 -34.17
CA HIS A 454 7.40 7.84 -33.82
C HIS A 454 8.43 8.08 -34.94
N THR A 455 8.81 7.01 -35.64
CA THR A 455 9.78 7.07 -36.76
C THR A 455 9.15 7.53 -38.07
N GLY A 456 7.84 7.78 -38.11
CA GLY A 456 7.11 8.13 -39.34
C GLY A 456 6.84 6.96 -40.28
N TRP A 457 7.13 5.72 -39.88
CA TRP A 457 6.76 4.53 -40.64
C TRP A 457 5.24 4.41 -40.77
N VAL A 458 4.51 4.77 -39.71
CA VAL A 458 3.07 5.01 -39.74
C VAL A 458 2.83 6.50 -39.56
N SER A 459 2.10 7.11 -40.49
CA SER A 459 1.74 8.53 -40.39
C SER A 459 0.72 8.75 -39.27
N VAL A 460 0.96 9.77 -38.44
CA VAL A 460 0.07 10.21 -37.36
C VAL A 460 -0.21 11.70 -37.55
N PRO A 461 -1.49 12.14 -37.58
CA PRO A 461 -1.83 13.55 -37.62
C PRO A 461 -1.25 14.30 -36.41
N PHE A 462 -0.74 15.52 -36.62
CA PHE A 462 -0.01 16.25 -35.58
C PHE A 462 -0.85 16.42 -34.30
N GLU A 463 -2.12 16.78 -34.44
CA GLU A 463 -3.10 16.95 -33.36
C GLU A 463 -3.36 15.68 -32.52
N SER A 464 -3.08 14.51 -33.09
CA SER A 464 -3.20 13.21 -32.43
C SER A 464 -1.89 12.78 -31.77
N THR A 465 -0.79 13.50 -31.98
CA THR A 465 0.51 13.14 -31.39
C THR A 465 0.56 13.42 -29.89
N ILE A 466 1.38 12.65 -29.17
CA ILE A 466 1.76 12.94 -27.78
C ILE A 466 2.26 14.38 -27.65
N ARG A 467 3.10 14.84 -28.58
CA ARG A 467 3.66 16.20 -28.57
C ARG A 467 2.57 17.27 -28.57
N ALA A 468 1.56 17.15 -29.42
CA ALA A 468 0.46 18.12 -29.44
C ALA A 468 -0.32 18.11 -28.13
N LYS A 469 -0.56 16.93 -27.56
CA LYS A 469 -1.26 16.79 -26.26
C LYS A 469 -0.48 17.36 -25.08
N LEU A 470 0.85 17.32 -25.10
CA LEU A 470 1.70 17.92 -24.06
C LEU A 470 1.82 19.46 -24.16
N LEU A 471 1.43 20.06 -25.28
CA LEU A 471 1.50 21.51 -25.51
C LEU A 471 0.18 22.24 -25.24
N MET A 472 -0.93 21.50 -25.14
CA MET A 472 -2.26 22.00 -24.75
C MET A 472 -2.40 21.94 -23.23
#